data_AF-A0A075G8C0-F1
#
_entry.id   AF-A0A075G8C0-F1
#
_cell.length_a   1.000
_cell.length_b   1.000
_cell.length_c   1.000
_cell.angle_alpha   90.00
_cell.angle_beta   90.00
_cell.angle_gamma   90.00
#
_symmetry.space_group_name_H-M   'P 1'
#
loop_
_entity.id
_entity.type
_entity.pdbx_description
1 polymer ?
#
loop_
_entity_poly.entity_id
_entity_poly.type
_entity_poly.pdbx_seq_one_letter_code
_entity_poly.pdbx_strand_id
1 'polypeptide(L)'
;MTAATWVGVLLAFVLLLFVIPEFFHYLGVRNSLVDILETDSRAELQKNKKELDEGAQLLAGAWPARIAAKRVELGLRRDMPEGMSLSDTGENSLLSEWLNTKYSRLAQRFPDSDLLKDPGINKLIIFSSLTGLVLFVYNALIGLARETVSSPRNMTVDFTSIMNGGEYNATWAPHFDLVGGLMIAIFAAILFMTGPAFTDEDESESDSIQEEE
;
A
#
# COMPACT_ATOMS: atom_id res chain seq x y z
N MET A 1 24.72 21.71 8.46
CA MET A 1 23.71 21.24 7.47
C MET A 1 23.97 21.94 6.15
N THR A 2 24.08 21.23 5.01
CA THR A 2 24.42 21.85 3.71
C THR A 2 23.17 22.22 2.91
N ALA A 3 23.24 23.29 2.11
CA ALA A 3 22.13 23.77 1.26
C ALA A 3 21.52 22.66 0.38
N ALA A 4 22.32 21.68 -0.04
CA ALA A 4 21.86 20.51 -0.80
C ALA A 4 20.79 19.66 -0.06
N THR A 5 20.83 19.63 1.27
CA THR A 5 19.84 18.87 2.06
C THR A 5 18.48 19.55 2.03
N TRP A 6 18.43 20.88 2.14
CA TRP A 6 17.19 21.66 2.04
C TRP A 6 16.59 21.65 0.64
N VAL A 7 17.43 21.66 -0.40
CA VAL A 7 16.98 21.49 -1.79
C VAL A 7 16.36 20.10 -1.98
N GLY A 8 16.96 19.05 -1.42
CA GLY A 8 16.39 17.70 -1.46
C GLY A 8 15.04 17.60 -0.74
N VAL A 9 14.90 18.23 0.43
CA VAL A 9 13.64 18.26 1.20
C VAL A 9 12.54 19.01 0.44
N LEU A 10 12.86 20.20 -0.11
CA LEU A 10 11.90 20.95 -0.92
C LEU A 10 11.48 20.18 -2.17
N LEU A 11 12.43 19.54 -2.84
CA LEU A 11 12.15 18.73 -4.03
C LEU A 11 11.29 17.50 -3.69
N ALA A 12 11.58 16.82 -2.59
CA ALA A 12 10.75 15.71 -2.10
C ALA A 12 9.33 16.18 -1.71
N PHE A 13 9.20 17.35 -1.09
CA PHE A 13 7.90 17.93 -0.73
C PHE A 13 7.07 18.31 -1.96
N VAL A 14 7.68 18.93 -2.97
CA VAL A 14 7.00 19.26 -4.24
C VAL A 14 6.59 17.99 -4.99
N LEU A 15 7.46 16.98 -5.03
CA LEU A 15 7.11 15.67 -5.59
C LEU A 15 5.94 15.04 -4.84
N LEU A 16 5.92 15.12 -3.50
CA LEU A 16 4.85 14.58 -2.68
C LEU A 16 3.49 15.21 -3.03
N LEU A 17 3.45 16.54 -3.21
CA LEU A 17 2.22 17.25 -3.58
C LEU A 17 1.69 16.87 -4.96
N PHE A 18 2.52 16.34 -5.86
CA PHE A 18 2.10 15.90 -7.19
C PHE A 18 1.80 14.41 -7.24
N VAL A 19 2.64 13.60 -6.59
CA VAL A 19 2.51 12.14 -6.57
C VAL A 19 1.30 11.70 -5.76
N ILE A 20 0.96 12.38 -4.65
CA ILE A 20 -0.19 12.00 -3.83
C ILE A 20 -1.52 12.14 -4.61
N PRO A 21 -1.85 13.29 -5.24
CA PRO A 21 -3.08 13.41 -6.03
C PRO A 21 -3.14 12.41 -7.18
N GLU A 22 -2.04 12.23 -7.90
CA GLU A 22 -1.98 11.29 -9.03
C GLU A 22 -2.16 9.84 -8.56
N PHE A 23 -1.61 9.49 -7.39
CA PHE A 23 -1.80 8.20 -6.76
C PHE A 23 -3.28 7.96 -6.38
N PHE A 24 -3.96 8.96 -5.82
CA PHE A 24 -5.40 8.88 -5.54
C PHE A 24 -6.23 8.74 -6.82
N HIS A 25 -5.89 9.45 -7.89
CA HIS A 25 -6.53 9.31 -9.19
C HIS A 25 -6.37 7.88 -9.74
N TYR A 26 -5.15 7.34 -9.72
CA TYR A 26 -4.86 5.97 -10.13
C TYR A 26 -5.65 4.94 -9.32
N LEU A 27 -5.72 5.11 -8.00
CA LEU A 27 -6.51 4.23 -7.12
C LEU A 27 -8.00 4.31 -7.40
N GLY A 28 -8.54 5.50 -7.66
CA GLY A 28 -9.96 5.68 -8.02
C GLY A 28 -10.32 4.94 -9.32
N VAL A 29 -9.50 5.13 -10.38
CA VAL A 29 -9.67 4.41 -11.65
C VAL A 29 -9.60 2.90 -11.43
N ARG A 30 -8.60 2.43 -10.66
CA ARG A 30 -8.47 1.00 -10.33
C ARG A 30 -9.71 0.46 -9.63
N ASN A 31 -10.22 1.14 -8.60
CA ASN A 31 -11.35 0.67 -7.82
C ASN A 31 -12.63 0.62 -8.67
N SER A 32 -12.87 1.63 -9.50
CA SER A 32 -13.99 1.63 -10.44
C SER A 32 -13.91 0.47 -11.44
N LEU A 33 -12.71 0.17 -11.95
CA LEU A 33 -12.52 -0.97 -12.84
C LEU A 33 -12.76 -2.31 -12.14
N VAL A 34 -12.30 -2.47 -10.90
CA VAL A 34 -12.57 -3.68 -10.10
C VAL A 34 -14.08 -3.87 -9.93
N ASP A 35 -14.79 -2.82 -9.53
CA ASP A 35 -16.24 -2.84 -9.28
C ASP A 35 -17.01 -3.27 -10.55
N ILE A 36 -16.67 -2.68 -11.70
CA ILE A 36 -17.28 -3.06 -12.99
C ILE A 36 -16.94 -4.50 -13.40
N LEU A 37 -15.75 -5.02 -13.04
CA LEU A 37 -15.35 -6.40 -13.30
C LEU A 37 -15.99 -7.42 -12.36
N GLU A 38 -16.32 -7.03 -11.12
CA GLU A 38 -17.04 -7.87 -10.15
C GLU A 38 -18.50 -8.10 -10.60
N THR A 39 -19.06 -7.20 -11.41
CA THR A 39 -20.42 -7.33 -11.92
C THR A 39 -20.55 -8.36 -13.05
N ASP A 40 -21.48 -9.31 -12.91
CA ASP A 40 -21.74 -10.37 -13.90
C ASP A 40 -22.69 -9.96 -15.05
N SER A 41 -23.03 -8.68 -15.15
CA SER A 41 -23.94 -8.16 -16.17
C SER A 41 -23.21 -7.86 -17.49
N ARG A 42 -23.55 -8.64 -18.54
CA ARG A 42 -23.09 -8.41 -19.92
C ARG A 42 -23.38 -6.99 -20.42
N ALA A 43 -24.56 -6.47 -20.07
CA ALA A 43 -25.02 -5.15 -20.53
C ALA A 43 -24.20 -4.02 -19.89
N GLU A 44 -23.83 -4.19 -18.62
CA GLU A 44 -23.05 -3.21 -17.87
C GLU A 44 -21.60 -3.16 -18.33
N LEU A 45 -21.01 -4.32 -18.61
CA LEU A 45 -19.66 -4.42 -19.19
C LEU A 45 -19.58 -3.80 -20.60
N GLN A 46 -20.63 -3.96 -21.41
CA GLN A 46 -20.71 -3.34 -22.74
C GLN A 46 -20.95 -1.83 -22.66
N LYS A 47 -21.80 -1.37 -21.74
CA LYS A 47 -22.06 0.05 -21.50
C LYS A 47 -20.79 0.78 -21.09
N ASN A 48 -19.98 0.17 -20.22
CA ASN A 48 -18.75 0.76 -19.69
C ASN A 48 -17.50 0.35 -20.48
N LYS A 49 -17.65 -0.18 -21.71
CA LYS A 49 -16.52 -0.65 -22.53
C LYS A 49 -15.45 0.42 -22.71
N LYS A 50 -15.85 1.68 -22.94
CA LYS A 50 -14.94 2.80 -23.15
C LYS A 50 -14.13 3.10 -21.89
N GLU A 51 -14.81 3.14 -20.73
CA GLU A 51 -14.18 3.38 -19.42
C GLU A 51 -13.23 2.24 -19.05
N LEU A 52 -13.57 0.99 -19.36
CA LEU A 52 -12.72 -0.18 -19.18
C LEU A 52 -11.46 -0.12 -20.05
N ASP A 53 -11.59 0.20 -21.34
CA ASP A 53 -10.45 0.26 -22.26
C ASP A 53 -9.53 1.47 -21.95
N GLU A 54 -10.08 2.61 -21.54
CA GLU A 54 -9.31 3.78 -21.09
C GLU A 54 -8.63 3.52 -19.75
N GLY A 55 -9.35 2.97 -18.77
CA GLY A 55 -8.79 2.59 -17.48
C GLY A 55 -7.72 1.51 -17.58
N ALA A 56 -7.87 0.54 -18.49
CA ALA A 56 -6.86 -0.49 -18.74
C ALA A 56 -5.57 0.09 -19.32
N GLN A 57 -5.67 1.10 -20.20
CA GLN A 57 -4.51 1.81 -20.73
C GLN A 57 -3.81 2.64 -19.65
N LEU A 58 -4.57 3.29 -18.77
CA LEU A 58 -4.03 4.06 -17.65
C LEU A 58 -3.35 3.16 -16.60
N LEU A 59 -3.96 2.03 -16.25
CA LEU A 59 -3.42 1.10 -15.25
C LEU A 59 -2.24 0.26 -15.79
N ALA A 60 -2.21 0.03 -17.11
CA ALA A 60 -1.25 -0.80 -17.83
C ALA A 60 -1.11 -2.24 -17.30
N GLY A 61 -0.14 -3.00 -17.82
CA GLY A 61 0.21 -4.34 -17.31
C GLY A 61 -0.86 -5.40 -17.56
N ALA A 62 -1.30 -6.09 -16.49
CA ALA A 62 -2.21 -7.23 -16.56
C ALA A 62 -3.71 -6.86 -16.72
N TRP A 63 -4.07 -5.58 -16.64
CA TRP A 63 -5.46 -5.12 -16.70
C TRP A 63 -6.19 -5.38 -18.03
N PRO A 64 -5.57 -5.17 -19.21
CA PRO A 64 -6.16 -5.55 -20.49
C PRO A 64 -6.48 -7.05 -20.56
N ALA A 65 -5.60 -7.89 -20.02
CA ALA A 65 -5.79 -9.34 -19.96
C ALA A 65 -6.97 -9.71 -19.06
N ARG A 66 -7.11 -9.07 -17.88
CA ARG A 66 -8.22 -9.30 -16.95
C ARG A 66 -9.58 -8.95 -17.56
N ILE A 67 -9.68 -7.82 -18.26
CA ILE A 67 -10.91 -7.41 -18.95
C ILE A 67 -11.24 -8.39 -20.09
N ALA A 68 -10.24 -8.82 -20.85
CA ALA A 68 -10.43 -9.79 -21.91
C ALA A 68 -10.92 -11.15 -21.35
N ALA A 69 -10.37 -11.60 -20.22
CA ALA A 69 -10.82 -12.80 -19.52
C ALA A 69 -12.29 -12.69 -19.07
N LYS A 70 -12.68 -11.59 -18.41
CA LYS A 70 -14.08 -11.38 -18.00
C LYS A 70 -15.05 -11.31 -19.19
N ARG A 71 -14.62 -10.77 -20.34
CA ARG A 71 -15.40 -10.81 -21.60
C ARG A 71 -15.60 -12.24 -22.13
N VAL A 72 -14.61 -13.12 -21.96
CA VAL A 72 -14.71 -14.53 -22.35
C VAL A 72 -15.63 -15.29 -21.39
N GLU A 73 -15.48 -15.08 -20.08
CA GLU A 73 -16.33 -15.64 -19.02
C GLU A 73 -17.80 -15.29 -19.24
N LEU A 74 -18.08 -14.02 -19.52
CA LEU A 74 -19.42 -13.53 -19.84
C LEU A 74 -19.88 -13.90 -21.26
N GLY A 75 -19.16 -14.73 -22.01
CA GLY A 75 -19.54 -15.18 -23.35
C GLY A 75 -19.69 -14.07 -24.39
N LEU A 76 -19.13 -12.89 -24.13
CA LEU A 76 -19.06 -11.75 -25.05
C LEU A 76 -17.95 -11.94 -26.08
N ARG A 77 -17.01 -12.85 -25.81
CA ARG A 77 -15.93 -13.25 -26.71
C ARG A 77 -15.66 -14.74 -26.57
N ARG A 78 -15.21 -15.41 -27.64
CA ARG A 78 -15.05 -16.86 -27.68
C ARG A 78 -13.71 -17.33 -27.12
N ASP A 79 -12.69 -16.48 -27.22
CA ASP A 79 -11.30 -16.75 -26.86
C ASP A 79 -10.57 -15.48 -26.43
N MET A 80 -9.43 -15.69 -25.76
CA MET A 80 -8.55 -14.63 -25.30
C MET A 80 -7.72 -14.09 -26.48
N PRO A 81 -7.47 -12.76 -26.59
CA PRO A 81 -6.68 -12.22 -27.69
C PRO A 81 -5.25 -12.77 -27.71
N GLU A 82 -4.72 -13.03 -28.90
CA GLU A 82 -3.33 -13.49 -29.07
C GLU A 82 -2.32 -12.53 -28.41
N GLY A 83 -1.39 -13.09 -27.63
CA GLY A 83 -0.39 -12.32 -26.87
C GLY A 83 -0.83 -11.83 -25.49
N MET A 84 -2.09 -12.08 -25.07
CA MET A 84 -2.57 -11.81 -23.72
C MET A 84 -2.62 -13.10 -22.89
N SER A 85 -1.74 -13.21 -21.88
CA SER A 85 -1.83 -14.24 -20.85
C SER A 85 -2.20 -13.58 -19.52
N LEU A 86 -3.13 -14.18 -18.78
CA LEU A 86 -3.23 -13.89 -17.35
C LEU A 86 -1.89 -14.31 -16.73
N SER A 87 -1.16 -13.36 -16.15
CA SER A 87 -0.04 -13.71 -15.28
C SER A 87 -0.65 -14.50 -14.13
N ASP A 88 -0.29 -15.77 -14.05
CA ASP A 88 -0.81 -16.66 -13.02
C ASP A 88 -0.47 -16.04 -11.66
N THR A 89 -1.50 -15.74 -10.89
CA THR A 89 -1.46 -14.84 -9.73
C THR A 89 -0.75 -15.48 -8.52
N GLY A 90 -0.13 -16.64 -8.71
CA GLY A 90 0.34 -17.55 -7.66
C GLY A 90 1.58 -17.12 -6.87
N GLU A 91 2.42 -16.19 -7.34
CA GLU A 91 3.66 -15.86 -6.63
C GLU A 91 3.49 -14.77 -5.55
N ASN A 92 2.40 -14.00 -5.57
CA ASN A 92 2.21 -12.83 -4.68
C ASN A 92 0.83 -12.77 -3.99
N SER A 93 0.11 -13.88 -3.80
CA SER A 93 -1.27 -13.87 -3.28
C SER A 93 -1.38 -13.08 -1.96
N LEU A 94 -0.58 -13.43 -0.94
CA LEU A 94 -0.63 -12.80 0.38
C LEU A 94 -0.34 -11.29 0.36
N LEU A 95 0.67 -10.86 -0.41
CA LEU A 95 1.03 -9.45 -0.52
C LEU A 95 -0.03 -8.66 -1.30
N SER A 96 -0.56 -9.28 -2.36
CA SER A 96 -1.59 -8.69 -3.19
C SER A 96 -2.94 -8.59 -2.47
N GLU A 97 -3.28 -9.58 -1.65
CA GLU A 97 -4.46 -9.62 -0.78
C GLU A 97 -4.33 -8.58 0.33
N TRP A 98 -3.17 -8.52 1.00
CA TRP A 98 -2.91 -7.49 2.01
C TRP A 98 -2.98 -6.07 1.44
N LEU A 99 -2.33 -5.82 0.30
CA LEU A 99 -2.34 -4.51 -0.35
C LEU A 99 -3.73 -4.14 -0.90
N ASN A 100 -4.59 -5.10 -1.26
CA ASN A 100 -5.91 -4.82 -1.86
C ASN A 100 -7.08 -5.13 -0.94
N THR A 101 -6.83 -5.35 0.35
CA THR A 101 -7.85 -5.59 1.36
C THR A 101 -8.85 -4.42 1.41
N LYS A 102 -10.14 -4.73 1.22
CA LYS A 102 -11.27 -3.78 1.37
C LYS A 102 -11.64 -3.58 2.85
N TYR A 103 -11.46 -4.61 3.69
CA TYR A 103 -11.76 -4.58 5.12
C TYR A 103 -10.53 -4.91 5.97
N SER A 104 -9.80 -3.88 6.39
CA SER A 104 -8.66 -4.05 7.30
C SER A 104 -9.10 -4.14 8.76
N ARG A 105 -8.26 -4.73 9.62
CA ARG A 105 -8.52 -4.76 11.09
C ARG A 105 -8.65 -3.34 11.66
N LEU A 106 -7.95 -2.38 11.06
CA LEU A 106 -8.06 -0.97 11.38
C LEU A 106 -9.47 -0.42 11.06
N ALA A 107 -10.05 -0.78 9.90
CA ALA A 107 -11.42 -0.43 9.54
C ALA A 107 -12.44 -1.09 10.47
N GLN A 108 -12.22 -2.36 10.84
CA GLN A 108 -13.07 -3.08 11.79
C GLN A 108 -13.06 -2.44 13.19
N ARG A 109 -11.90 -1.92 13.64
CA ARG A 109 -11.77 -1.27 14.95
C ARG A 109 -12.48 0.10 15.01
N PHE A 110 -12.64 0.77 13.87
CA PHE A 110 -13.27 2.08 13.74
C PHE A 110 -14.40 2.04 12.70
N PRO A 111 -15.49 1.31 13.00
CA PRO A 111 -16.55 1.01 12.02
C PRO A 111 -17.31 2.25 11.55
N ASP A 112 -17.30 3.33 12.33
CA ASP A 112 -17.99 4.59 12.01
C ASP A 112 -17.21 5.47 11.03
N SER A 113 -16.00 5.08 10.63
CA SER A 113 -15.17 5.89 9.74
C SER A 113 -15.23 5.38 8.30
N ASP A 114 -15.83 6.18 7.41
CA ASP A 114 -15.88 5.87 5.97
C ASP A 114 -14.48 5.98 5.33
N LEU A 115 -13.59 6.79 5.92
CA LEU A 115 -12.23 7.00 5.42
C LEU A 115 -11.34 5.76 5.58
N LEU A 116 -11.49 4.97 6.64
CA LEU A 116 -10.66 3.77 6.85
C LEU A 116 -11.15 2.53 6.07
N LYS A 117 -12.39 2.57 5.58
CA LYS A 117 -12.97 1.56 4.68
C LYS A 117 -12.52 1.73 3.23
N ASP A 118 -11.98 2.90 2.88
CA ASP A 118 -11.47 3.15 1.54
C ASP A 118 -10.17 2.36 1.30
N PRO A 119 -10.12 1.47 0.29
CA PRO A 119 -8.94 0.64 0.04
C PRO A 119 -7.72 1.45 -0.45
N GLY A 120 -7.94 2.65 -0.99
CA GLY A 120 -6.88 3.60 -1.33
C GLY A 120 -6.23 4.22 -0.09
N ILE A 121 -7.03 4.57 0.92
CA ILE A 121 -6.53 5.04 2.21
C ILE A 121 -5.75 3.94 2.93
N ASN A 122 -6.23 2.68 2.91
CA ASN A 122 -5.49 1.57 3.50
C ASN A 122 -4.09 1.42 2.88
N LYS A 123 -3.99 1.51 1.55
CA LYS A 123 -2.69 1.50 0.84
C LYS A 123 -1.81 2.68 1.22
N LEU A 124 -2.37 3.89 1.34
CA LEU A 124 -1.63 5.07 1.78
C LEU A 124 -1.02 4.85 3.18
N ILE A 125 -1.80 4.28 4.10
CA ILE A 125 -1.33 3.95 5.46
C ILE A 125 -0.22 2.89 5.38
N ILE A 126 -0.36 1.86 4.55
CA ILE A 126 0.68 0.84 4.34
C ILE A 126 1.98 1.49 3.85
N PHE A 127 1.94 2.25 2.75
CA PHE A 127 3.16 2.85 2.16
C PHE A 127 3.83 3.85 3.10
N SER A 128 3.05 4.71 3.76
CA SER A 128 3.59 5.68 4.71
C SER A 128 4.20 5.01 5.94
N SER A 129 3.52 4.00 6.50
CA SER A 129 4.01 3.27 7.67
C SER A 129 5.22 2.42 7.34
N LEU A 130 5.26 1.77 6.17
CA LEU A 130 6.42 1.01 5.70
C LEU A 130 7.63 1.91 5.49
N THR A 131 7.42 3.08 4.88
CA THR A 131 8.49 4.08 4.70
C THR A 131 9.02 4.56 6.05
N GLY A 132 8.13 4.89 6.99
CA GLY A 132 8.50 5.26 8.36
C GLY A 132 9.30 4.16 9.05
N LEU A 133 8.79 2.93 9.03
CA LEU A 133 9.44 1.76 9.63
C LEU A 133 10.86 1.57 9.08
N VAL A 134 11.02 1.57 7.75
CA VAL A 134 12.33 1.44 7.11
C VAL A 134 13.26 2.55 7.52
N LEU A 135 12.81 3.81 7.58
CA LEU A 135 13.66 4.94 7.98
C LEU A 135 14.13 4.82 9.44
N PHE A 136 13.24 4.45 10.36
CA PHE A 136 13.61 4.29 11.77
C PHE A 136 14.51 3.07 11.98
N VAL A 137 14.24 1.93 11.33
CA VAL A 137 15.12 0.76 11.37
C VAL A 137 16.48 1.05 10.75
N TYR A 138 16.52 1.74 9.61
CA TYR A 138 17.76 2.17 8.95
C TYR A 138 18.55 3.13 9.85
N ASN A 139 17.88 4.09 10.50
CA ASN A 139 18.52 4.97 11.47
C ASN A 139 19.12 4.20 12.64
N ALA A 140 18.42 3.20 13.18
CA ALA A 140 18.87 2.45 14.34
C ALA A 140 20.03 1.48 14.03
N LEU A 141 20.00 0.82 12.87
CA LEU A 141 20.99 -0.22 12.53
C LEU A 141 22.20 0.31 11.77
N ILE A 142 21.99 1.26 10.86
CA ILE A 142 23.03 1.76 9.95
C ILE A 142 23.41 3.20 10.31
N GLY A 143 22.42 4.04 10.61
CA GLY A 143 22.62 5.44 10.98
C GLY A 143 22.30 6.44 9.86
N LEU A 144 21.63 7.53 10.23
CA LEU A 144 21.33 8.65 9.34
C LEU A 144 22.27 9.84 9.53
N ALA A 145 22.98 9.91 10.67
CA ALA A 145 23.89 10.97 11.04
C ALA A 145 25.34 10.64 10.70
N ARG A 146 26.18 11.67 10.74
CA ARG A 146 27.63 11.61 10.55
C ARG A 146 28.28 12.53 11.58
N GLU A 147 29.47 12.15 12.05
CA GLU A 147 30.22 12.91 13.04
C GLU A 147 30.74 14.23 12.46
N THR A 148 31.30 14.16 11.25
CA THR A 148 31.82 15.32 10.52
C THR A 148 31.40 15.25 9.05
N VAL A 149 31.49 16.38 8.33
CA VAL A 149 31.02 16.49 6.93
C VAL A 149 31.71 15.50 5.99
N SER A 150 32.97 15.15 6.26
CA SER A 150 33.78 14.20 5.50
C SER A 150 33.65 12.75 5.96
N SER A 151 33.01 12.49 7.10
CA SER A 151 32.91 11.14 7.66
C SER A 151 31.75 10.35 7.05
N PRO A 152 31.84 9.00 7.02
CA PRO A 152 30.74 8.14 6.62
C PRO A 152 29.47 8.39 7.45
N ARG A 153 28.31 8.06 6.87
CA ARG A 153 27.02 8.15 7.55
C ARG A 153 26.77 6.84 8.29
N ASN A 154 27.19 6.79 9.55
CA ASN A 154 27.16 5.60 10.40
C ASN A 154 26.79 5.91 11.86
N MET A 155 26.19 7.07 12.10
CA MET A 155 25.68 7.45 13.42
C MET A 155 24.15 7.47 13.42
N THR A 156 23.53 6.98 14.47
CA THR A 156 22.09 7.05 14.70
C THR A 156 21.71 8.43 15.24
N VAL A 157 20.62 9.01 14.73
CA VAL A 157 20.02 10.19 15.36
C VAL A 157 19.28 9.75 16.62
N ASP A 158 19.56 10.39 17.76
CA ASP A 158 18.82 10.18 19.02
C ASP A 158 17.55 11.05 19.02
N PHE A 159 16.41 10.46 18.70
CA PHE A 159 15.13 11.18 18.69
C PHE A 159 14.63 11.48 20.11
N THR A 160 15.07 10.72 21.10
CA THR A 160 14.72 10.91 22.52
C THR A 160 15.32 12.21 23.04
N SER A 161 16.57 12.52 22.69
CA SER A 161 17.17 13.81 23.05
C SER A 161 16.47 14.98 22.37
N ILE A 162 16.10 14.84 21.09
CA ILE A 162 15.39 15.86 20.32
C ILE A 162 14.01 16.15 20.92
N MET A 163 13.26 15.11 21.29
CA MET A 163 11.92 15.26 21.88
C MET A 163 11.96 15.95 23.25
N ASN A 164 13.01 15.73 24.03
CA ASN A 164 13.22 16.37 25.32
C ASN A 164 13.77 17.82 25.20
N GLY A 165 13.91 18.35 23.98
CA GLY A 165 14.47 19.68 23.74
C GLY A 165 15.97 19.79 24.03
N GLY A 166 16.67 18.65 24.12
CA GLY A 166 18.11 18.60 24.31
C GLY A 166 18.88 19.02 23.07
N GLU A 167 20.20 19.18 23.21
CA GLU A 167 21.08 19.38 22.06
C GLU A 167 20.98 18.18 21.09
N TYR A 168 21.17 18.46 19.80
CA TYR A 168 21.26 17.43 18.78
C TYR A 168 22.35 16.44 19.19
N ASN A 169 21.96 15.17 19.37
CA ASN A 169 22.87 14.11 19.76
C ASN A 169 22.80 12.97 18.72
N ALA A 170 23.97 12.40 18.43
CA ALA A 170 24.09 11.26 17.54
C ALA A 170 25.07 10.26 18.15
N THR A 171 24.70 8.99 18.15
CA THR A 171 25.48 7.88 18.71
C THR A 171 25.91 6.94 17.59
N TRP A 172 26.99 6.18 17.75
CA TRP A 172 27.40 5.20 16.75
C TRP A 172 26.34 4.10 16.56
N ALA A 173 26.02 3.79 15.30
CA ALA A 173 25.14 2.67 14.98
C ALA A 173 25.85 1.32 15.21
N PRO A 174 25.15 0.26 15.66
CA PRO A 174 23.71 0.20 15.93
C PRO A 174 23.32 0.77 17.30
N HIS A 175 22.25 1.57 17.36
CA HIS A 175 21.71 2.12 18.60
C HIS A 175 20.20 2.36 18.49
N PHE A 176 19.46 1.94 19.52
CA PHE A 176 18.00 2.14 19.63
C PHE A 176 17.72 3.12 20.76
N ASP A 177 17.25 4.31 20.40
CA ASP A 177 16.73 5.28 21.36
C ASP A 177 15.27 4.95 21.71
N LEU A 178 14.78 5.47 22.83
CA LEU A 178 13.43 5.13 23.32
C LEU A 178 12.33 5.59 22.35
N VAL A 179 12.43 6.82 21.84
CA VAL A 179 11.46 7.39 20.89
C VAL A 179 11.55 6.68 19.54
N GLY A 180 12.75 6.47 18.99
CA GLY A 180 12.90 5.73 17.73
C GLY A 180 12.41 4.28 17.85
N GLY A 181 12.73 3.58 18.94
CA GLY A 181 12.22 2.24 19.22
C GLY A 181 10.69 2.19 19.33
N LEU A 182 10.09 3.17 20.01
CA LEU A 182 8.63 3.29 20.09
C LEU A 182 8.01 3.54 18.72
N MET A 183 8.60 4.39 17.89
CA MET A 183 8.13 4.65 16.53
C MET A 183 8.20 3.39 15.65
N ILE A 184 9.27 2.59 15.76
CA ILE A 184 9.36 1.28 15.09
C ILE A 184 8.19 0.39 15.51
N ALA A 185 7.93 0.28 16.82
CA ALA A 185 6.82 -0.52 17.33
C ALA A 185 5.46 -0.02 16.85
N ILE A 186 5.24 1.30 16.82
CA ILE A 186 4.01 1.92 16.32
C ILE A 186 3.81 1.62 14.84
N PHE A 187 4.81 1.85 13.99
CA PHE A 187 4.67 1.58 12.55
C PHE A 187 4.48 0.09 12.26
N ALA A 188 5.17 -0.79 12.98
CA ALA A 188 4.97 -2.22 12.88
C ALA A 188 3.54 -2.63 13.28
N ALA A 189 3.02 -2.06 14.37
CA ALA A 189 1.65 -2.30 14.82
C ALA A 189 0.61 -1.76 13.80
N ILE A 190 0.84 -0.59 13.21
CA ILE A 190 -0.04 -0.04 12.17
C ILE A 190 -0.05 -0.95 10.93
N LEU A 191 1.12 -1.39 10.44
CA LEU A 191 1.22 -2.32 9.31
C LEU A 191 0.53 -3.66 9.58
N PHE A 192 0.59 -4.15 10.82
CA PHE A 192 -0.17 -5.34 11.21
C PHE A 192 -1.69 -5.09 11.19
N MET A 193 -2.13 -3.90 11.59
CA MET A 193 -3.55 -3.52 11.63
C MET A 193 -4.13 -3.22 10.24
N THR A 194 -3.33 -2.87 9.24
CA THR A 194 -3.78 -2.77 7.84
C THR A 194 -3.98 -4.13 7.18
N GLY A 195 -3.60 -5.21 7.88
CA GLY A 195 -3.87 -6.61 7.53
C GLY A 195 -5.36 -6.90 7.30
N PRO A 196 -5.70 -7.92 6.48
CA PRO A 196 -7.07 -8.40 6.37
C PRO A 196 -7.62 -8.78 7.75
N ALA A 197 -8.84 -8.31 8.03
CA ALA A 197 -9.60 -8.77 9.18
C ALA A 197 -10.29 -10.08 8.78
N PHE A 198 -10.22 -11.10 9.63
CA PHE A 198 -11.05 -12.29 9.43
C PHE A 198 -12.50 -11.87 9.71
N THR A 199 -13.39 -12.13 8.76
CA THR A 199 -14.82 -11.81 8.87
C THR A 199 -15.58 -13.10 9.16
N ASP A 200 -16.60 -13.02 10.03
CA ASP A 200 -17.41 -14.17 10.46
C ASP A 200 -18.17 -14.86 9.28
N GLU A 201 -18.21 -14.25 8.09
CA GLU A 201 -18.69 -14.89 6.85
C GLU A 201 -17.82 -16.10 6.45
N ASP A 202 -16.51 -16.06 6.71
CA ASP A 202 -15.59 -17.18 6.45
C ASP A 202 -15.85 -18.38 7.39
N GLU A 203 -16.40 -18.14 8.59
CA GLU A 203 -16.86 -19.22 9.49
C GLU A 203 -18.13 -19.87 8.95
N SER A 204 -19.09 -19.08 8.45
CA SER A 204 -20.36 -19.59 7.90
C SER A 204 -20.20 -20.41 6.62
N GLU A 205 -19.21 -20.09 5.78
CA GLU A 205 -18.85 -20.90 4.61
C GLU A 205 -18.09 -22.17 5.03
N SER A 206 -17.27 -22.10 6.10
CA SER A 206 -16.56 -23.29 6.62
C SER A 206 -17.46 -24.28 7.37
N ASP A 207 -18.50 -23.81 8.06
CA ASP A 207 -19.47 -24.63 8.78
C ASP A 207 -20.50 -25.25 7.82
N SER A 208 -20.91 -24.52 6.76
CA SER A 208 -21.80 -25.09 5.73
C SER A 208 -21.15 -26.19 4.90
N ILE A 209 -19.83 -26.13 4.69
CA ILE A 209 -19.07 -27.20 4.02
C ILE A 209 -18.94 -28.45 4.90
N GLN A 210 -18.94 -28.29 6.24
CA GLN A 210 -18.85 -29.43 7.18
C GLN A 210 -20.21 -30.12 7.44
N GLU A 211 -21.34 -29.46 7.17
CA GLU A 211 -22.67 -30.07 7.27
C GLU A 211 -23.09 -30.86 6.01
N GLU A 212 -22.33 -30.79 4.90
CA GLU A 212 -22.59 -31.52 3.65
C GLU A 212 -21.75 -32.82 3.45
N GLU A 213 -20.91 -33.22 4.42
CA GLU A 213 -20.25 -34.55 4.47
C GLU A 213 -20.94 -35.55 5.42
#